data_AF-A0A1B3E7Q3-F1
#
_entry.id   AF-A0A1B3E7Q3-F1
#
_cell.length_a   1.000
_cell.length_b   1.000
_cell.length_c   1.000
_cell.angle_alpha   90.00
_cell.angle_beta   90.00
_cell.angle_gamma   90.00
#
_symmetry.space_group_name_H-M   'P 1'
#
loop_
_entity.id
_entity.type
_entity.pdbx_description
1 polymer ?
#
loop_
_entity_poly.entity_id
_entity_poly.type
_entity_poly.pdbx_seq_one_letter_code
_entity_poly.pdbx_strand_id
1 'polypeptide(L)' 'MGNGTMPATLRLTATEQELLRKKCIEINKLLIKQGRQPIKDSELAHFLLEKSVTYVEVGEEGSLTLDVR' A
#
# COMPACT_ATOMS: atom_id res chain seq x y z
N MET A 1 4.15 -27.65 11.38
CA MET A 1 4.48 -26.80 10.21
C MET A 1 4.88 -25.45 10.77
N GLY A 2 6.04 -24.91 10.34
CA GLY A 2 6.74 -23.84 11.04
C GLY A 2 5.89 -22.58 11.22
N ASN A 3 5.90 -22.01 12.42
CA ASN A 3 5.34 -20.70 12.71
C ASN A 3 6.25 -19.65 12.05
N GLY A 4 6.12 -19.48 10.73
CA GLY A 4 6.83 -18.48 9.96
C GLY A 4 6.21 -17.12 10.25
N THR A 5 6.64 -16.46 11.33
CA THR A 5 6.35 -15.04 11.53
C THR A 5 6.89 -14.28 10.34
N MET A 6 6.00 -13.62 9.60
CA MET A 6 6.39 -12.70 8.53
C MET A 6 7.44 -11.71 9.06
N PRO A 7 8.47 -11.37 8.27
CA PRO A 7 9.47 -10.41 8.68
C PRO A 7 8.80 -9.09 9.07
N ALA A 8 9.17 -8.56 10.24
CA ALA A 8 8.59 -7.34 10.78
C ALA A 8 8.88 -6.08 9.92
N THR A 9 9.83 -6.18 8.99
CA THR A 9 10.26 -5.09 8.11
C THR A 9 10.16 -5.51 6.65
N LEU A 10 9.41 -4.74 5.85
CA LEU A 10 9.34 -4.87 4.40
C LEU A 10 10.30 -3.86 3.75
N ARG A 11 11.26 -4.34 2.95
CA ARG A 11 12.18 -3.47 2.20
C ARG A 11 11.53 -3.09 0.86
N LEU A 12 11.11 -1.84 0.74
CA LEU A 12 10.62 -1.28 -0.51
C LEU A 12 11.75 -1.04 -1.50
N THR A 13 11.53 -1.37 -2.77
CA THR A 13 12.37 -0.98 -3.90
C THR A 13 12.34 0.53 -4.11
N ALA A 14 13.34 1.07 -4.83
CA ALA A 14 13.39 2.50 -5.14
C ALA A 14 12.14 2.97 -5.91
N THR A 15 11.64 2.14 -6.84
CA THR A 15 10.42 2.42 -7.60
C THR A 15 9.18 2.46 -6.69
N GLU A 16 9.02 1.48 -5.79
CA GLU A 16 7.90 1.46 -4.84
C GLU A 16 7.92 2.67 -3.90
N GLN A 17 9.11 3.05 -3.39
CA GLN A 17 9.26 4.23 -2.54
C GLN A 17 8.82 5.51 -3.26
N GLU A 18 9.25 5.68 -4.51
CA GLU A 18 8.91 6.88 -5.29
C GLU A 18 7.42 6.92 -5.66
N LEU A 19 6.83 5.80 -6.07
CA LEU A 19 5.40 5.70 -6.36
C LEU A 19 4.55 6.01 -5.13
N LEU A 20 4.92 5.44 -3.98
CA LEU A 20 4.24 5.68 -2.70
C LEU A 20 4.35 7.16 -2.30
N ARG A 21 5.54 7.75 -2.40
CA ARG A 21 5.78 9.17 -2.06
C ARG A 21 4.96 10.10 -2.95
N LYS A 22 4.93 9.88 -4.27
CA LYS A 22 4.10 10.66 -5.19
C LYS A 22 2.62 10.57 -4.82
N LYS A 23 2.12 9.36 -4.55
CA LYS A 23 0.73 9.16 -4.15
C LYS A 23 0.41 9.84 -2.82
N CYS A 24 1.32 9.78 -1.85
CA CYS A 24 1.18 10.46 -0.56
C CYS A 24 1.08 11.98 -0.71
N ILE A 25 1.92 12.59 -1.57
CA ILE A 25 1.86 14.01 -1.88
C ILE A 25 0.51 14.39 -2.51
N GLU A 26 0.02 13.59 -3.46
CA GLU A 26 -1.30 13.79 -4.08
C GLU A 26 -2.43 13.75 -3.05
N ILE A 27 -2.45 12.73 -2.19
CA ILE A 27 -3.46 12.56 -1.14
C ILE A 27 -3.38 13.72 -0.12
N ASN A 28 -2.19 14.10 0.31
CA ASN A 28 -2.00 15.18 1.28
C ASN A 28 -2.48 16.53 0.74
N LYS A 29 -2.30 16.80 -0.56
CA LYS A 29 -2.90 17.99 -1.19
C LYS A 29 -4.42 17.98 -1.09
N LEU A 30 -5.07 16.83 -1.23
CA LEU A 30 -6.53 16.70 -1.09
C LEU A 30 -6.96 16.86 0.37
N LEU A 31 -6.26 16.22 1.31
CA LEU A 31 -6.55 16.33 2.74
C LEU A 31 -6.45 17.77 3.23
N ILE A 32 -5.38 18.49 2.86
CA ILE A 32 -5.19 19.90 3.23
C ILE A 32 -6.31 20.77 2.66
N LYS A 33 -6.72 20.55 1.39
CA LYS A 33 -7.86 21.26 0.79
C LYS A 33 -9.18 21.01 1.54
N GLN A 34 -9.31 19.87 2.20
CA GLN A 34 -10.46 19.51 3.04
C GLN A 34 -10.31 19.96 4.50
N GLY A 35 -9.25 20.71 4.85
CA GLY A 35 -8.97 21.13 6.23
C GLY A 35 -8.53 19.98 7.14
N ARG A 36 -8.10 18.84 6.57
CA ARG A 36 -7.65 17.64 7.29
C ARG A 36 -6.13 17.61 7.42
N GLN A 37 -5.65 16.92 8.44
CA GLN A 37 -4.22 16.71 8.64
C GLN A 37 -3.65 15.78 7.56
N PRO A 38 -2.43 16.06 7.05
CA PRO A 38 -1.74 15.17 6.14
C PRO A 38 -1.29 13.90 6.85
N ILE A 39 -1.09 12.84 6.07
CA ILE A 39 -0.57 11.54 6.52
C ILE A 39 0.89 11.34 6.09
N LYS A 40 1.58 10.43 6.77
CA LYS A 40 2.95 10.00 6.45
C LYS A 40 2.96 8.92 5.38
N ASP A 41 4.08 8.82 4.65
CA ASP A 41 4.30 7.78 3.64
C ASP A 41 4.10 6.37 4.22
N SER A 42 4.56 6.12 5.45
CA SER A 42 4.38 4.85 6.15
C SER A 42 2.92 4.53 6.48
N GLU A 43 2.12 5.54 6.84
CA GLU A 43 0.69 5.36 7.14
C GLU A 43 -0.07 4.98 5.87
N LEU A 44 0.26 5.61 4.75
CA LEU A 44 -0.27 5.23 3.44
C LEU A 44 0.15 3.79 3.07
N ALA A 45 1.41 3.40 3.31
CA ALA A 45 1.87 2.04 3.04
C ALA A 45 1.11 1.00 3.86
N HIS A 46 0.94 1.23 5.16
CA HIS A 46 0.17 0.33 6.03
C HIS A 46 -1.28 0.21 5.56
N PHE A 47 -1.94 1.33 5.24
CA PHE A 47 -3.29 1.33 4.70
C PHE A 47 -3.41 0.54 3.40
N LEU A 48 -2.49 0.76 2.46
CA LEU A 48 -2.48 0.06 1.17
C LEU A 48 -2.26 -1.43 1.35
N LEU A 49 -1.34 -1.86 2.22
CA LEU A 49 -1.09 -3.27 2.48
C LEU A 49 -2.32 -3.94 3.11
N GLU A 50 -2.91 -3.33 4.14
CA GLU A 50 -4.08 -3.88 4.83
C GLU A 50 -5.30 -4.00 3.91
N LYS A 51 -5.52 -3.02 3.03
CA LYS A 51 -6.63 -3.06 2.08
C LYS A 51 -6.35 -3.98 0.89
N SER A 52 -5.17 -3.89 0.28
CA SER A 52 -4.90 -4.62 -0.96
C SER A 52 -4.95 -6.13 -0.77
N VAL A 53 -4.46 -6.66 0.36
CA VAL A 53 -4.45 -8.12 0.62
C VAL A 53 -5.83 -8.77 0.55
N THR A 54 -6.91 -8.04 0.86
CA THR A 54 -8.29 -8.58 0.79
C THR A 54 -8.84 -8.62 -0.63
N TYR A 55 -8.20 -7.94 -1.57
CA TYR A 55 -8.60 -7.85 -2.98
C TYR A 55 -7.68 -8.65 -3.91
N VAL A 56 -6.67 -9.34 -3.35
CA VAL A 56 -5.76 -10.17 -4.17
C VAL A 56 -6.51 -11.41 -4.64
N GLU A 57 -6.61 -11.56 -5.96
CA GLU A 57 -7.13 -12.75 -6.62
C GLU A 57 -6.02 -13.42 -7.44
N VAL A 58 -6.16 -14.73 -7.67
CA VAL A 58 -5.27 -15.49 -8.54
C VAL A 58 -6.00 -15.77 -9.86
N GLY A 59 -5.40 -15.34 -10.96
CA GLY A 59 -5.87 -15.64 -12.30
C GLY A 59 -5.60 -17.09 -12.70
N GLU A 60 -6.23 -17.52 -13.80
CA GLU A 60 -6.14 -18.91 -14.30
C GLU A 60 -4.71 -19.36 -14.63
N GLU A 61 -3.85 -18.41 -14.98
CA GLU A 61 -2.42 -18.62 -15.29
C GLU A 61 -1.49 -18.47 -14.09
N GLY A 62 -2.04 -18.26 -12.88
CA GLY A 62 -1.27 -17.98 -11.66
C GLY A 62 -0.81 -16.52 -11.52
N SER A 63 -1.31 -15.61 -12.36
CA SER A 63 -1.07 -14.18 -12.22
C SER A 63 -1.83 -13.60 -11.01
N LEU A 64 -1.24 -12.63 -10.33
CA LEU A 64 -1.89 -11.94 -9.20
C LEU A 64 -2.52 -10.64 -9.68
N THR A 65 -3.79 -10.42 -9.35
CA THR A 65 -4.53 -9.20 -9.65
C THR A 65 -5.17 -8.63 -8.38
N LEU A 66 -5.49 -7.34 -8.40
CA LEU A 66 -6.29 -6.70 -7.35
C LEU A 66 -7.70 -6.43 -7.91
N ASP A 67 -8.73 -7.11 -7.39
CA ASP A 67 -10.14 -6.81 -7.71
C ASP A 67 -10.62 -5.61 -6.88
N VAL A 68 -10.27 -4.41 -7.32
CA VAL A 68 -10.68 -3.15 -6.67
C VAL A 68 -12.07 -2.77 -7.20
N ARG A 69 -13.12 -3.15 -6.46
CA ARG A 69 -14.52 -2.81 -6.77
C ARG A 69 -14.90 -1.39 -6.37
#